data_AF-A0A0N1BDD3-F1
#
_entry.id   AF-A0A0N1BDD3-F1
#
_cell.length_a   1.000
_cell.length_b   1.000
_cell.length_c   1.000
_cell.angle_alpha   90.00
_cell.angle_beta   90.00
_cell.angle_gamma   90.00
#
_symmetry.space_group_name_H-M   'P 1'
#
loop_
_entity.id
_entity.type
_entity.pdbx_description
1 polymer ?
#
loop_
_entity_poly.entity_id
_entity_poly.type
_entity_poly.pdbx_seq_one_letter_code
_entity_poly.pdbx_strand_id
1 'polypeptide(L)' 'MNNPTPEQEAHATLAHHEFVEVTNRLIMEGMDSRVILAGISAAAADLIATRFGKQAAAPWFAKQAILVNREFGGAG' A
#
# COMPACT_ATOMS: atom_id res chain seq x y z
N MET A 1 -12.17 -0.11 -21.44
CA MET A 1 -11.17 -0.48 -20.41
C MET A 1 -10.42 -1.67 -20.98
N ASN A 2 -9.09 -1.60 -21.09
CA ASN A 2 -8.29 -2.73 -21.56
C ASN A 2 -8.10 -3.70 -20.40
N ASN A 3 -8.57 -4.93 -20.56
CA ASN A 3 -8.29 -6.00 -19.60
C ASN A 3 -6.77 -6.22 -19.52
N PRO A 4 -6.24 -6.57 -18.34
CA PRO A 4 -4.84 -6.91 -18.20
C PRO A 4 -4.48 -8.10 -19.10
N THR A 5 -3.27 -8.10 -19.65
CA THR A 5 -2.76 -9.24 -20.41
C THR A 5 -2.45 -10.40 -19.47
N PRO A 6 -2.43 -11.66 -19.96
CA PRO A 6 -2.07 -12.82 -19.13
C PRO A 6 -0.69 -12.68 -18.45
N GLU A 7 0.26 -12.01 -19.10
CA GLU A 7 1.57 -11.71 -18.53
C GLU A 7 1.48 -10.70 -17.36
N GLN A 8 0.62 -9.69 -17.49
CA GLN A 8 0.35 -8.73 -16.41
C GLN A 8 -0.32 -9.41 -15.20
N GLU A 9 -1.22 -10.36 -15.44
CA GLU A 9 -1.85 -11.15 -14.38
C GLU A 9 -0.85 -12.07 -13.66
N ALA A 10 0.03 -12.73 -14.42
CA ALA A 10 1.10 -13.57 -13.87
C ALA A 10 2.07 -12.76 -13.00
N HIS A 11 2.52 -11.60 -13.49
CA HIS A 11 3.39 -10.70 -12.71
C HIS A 11 2.70 -10.16 -11.46
N ALA A 12 1.41 -9.79 -11.55
CA ALA A 12 0.65 -9.34 -10.39
C ALA A 12 0.51 -10.44 -9.32
N THR A 13 0.33 -11.69 -9.76
CA THR A 13 0.23 -12.85 -8.85
C THR A 13 1.55 -13.09 -8.12
N LEU A 14 2.68 -13.08 -8.83
CA LEU A 14 4.00 -13.24 -8.21
C LEU A 14 4.30 -12.12 -7.20
N ALA A 15 4.06 -10.87 -7.59
CA ALA A 15 4.25 -9.72 -6.70
C ALA A 15 3.37 -9.81 -5.43
N HIS A 16 2.13 -10.32 -5.55
CA HIS A 16 1.25 -10.55 -4.41
C HIS A 16 1.82 -11.61 -3.45
N HIS A 17 2.34 -12.72 -3.98
CA HIS A 17 2.95 -13.78 -3.18
C HIS A 17 4.18 -13.27 -2.40
N GLU A 18 5.08 -12.57 -3.09
CA GLU A 18 6.27 -11.97 -2.47
C GLU A 18 5.89 -10.97 -1.37
N PHE A 19 4.88 -10.13 -1.63
CA PHE A 19 4.37 -9.18 -0.64
C PHE A 19 3.84 -9.87 0.63
N VAL A 20 3.05 -10.94 0.47
CA VAL A 20 2.51 -11.71 1.59
C VAL A 20 3.63 -12.37 2.39
N GLU A 21 4.61 -12.96 1.71
CA GLU A 21 5.76 -13.60 2.35
C GLU A 21 6.56 -12.59 3.18
N VAL A 22 6.90 -11.43 2.61
CA VAL A 22 7.61 -10.37 3.32
C VAL A 22 6.81 -9.87 4.52
N THR A 23 5.52 -9.60 4.33
CA THR A 23 4.64 -9.13 5.41
C THR A 23 4.59 -10.12 6.58
N ASN A 24 4.44 -11.42 6.28
CA ASN A 24 4.45 -12.47 7.29
C ASN A 24 5.79 -12.56 8.01
N ARG A 25 6.90 -12.43 7.28
CA ARG A 25 8.23 -12.44 7.89
C ARG A 25 8.42 -11.29 8.86
N LEU A 26 8.02 -10.07 8.50
CA LEU A 26 8.12 -8.90 9.38
C LEU A 26 7.26 -9.07 10.64
N ILE A 27 6.07 -9.66 10.51
CA ILE A 27 5.23 -9.99 11.67
C ILE A 27 5.93 -11.01 12.58
N MET A 28 6.55 -12.06 12.01
CA MET A 28 7.30 -13.06 12.77
C MET A 28 8.55 -12.47 13.44
N GLU A 29 9.18 -11.47 12.83
CA GLU A 29 10.28 -10.69 13.40
C GLU A 29 9.82 -9.73 14.52
N GLY A 30 8.51 -9.67 14.80
CA GLY A 30 7.93 -8.88 15.88
C GLY A 30 7.64 -7.43 15.52
N MET A 31 7.64 -7.07 14.23
CA MET A 31 7.21 -5.74 13.82
C MET A 31 5.71 -5.55 14.05
N ASP A 32 5.37 -4.40 14.60
CA ASP A 32 3.98 -3.98 14.76
C ASP A 32 3.30 -3.82 13.39
N SER A 33 2.09 -4.35 13.26
CA SER A 33 1.34 -4.35 12.01
C SER A 33 1.05 -2.95 11.48
N ARG A 34 0.94 -1.94 12.35
CA ARG A 34 0.74 -0.54 11.96
C ARG A 34 2.00 0.04 11.32
N VAL A 35 3.18 -0.36 11.79
CA VAL A 35 4.47 0.06 11.21
C VAL A 35 4.63 -0.54 9.81
N ILE A 36 4.28 -1.82 9.65
CA ILE A 36 4.30 -2.50 8.35
C ILE A 36 3.35 -1.79 7.38
N LEU A 37 2.10 -1.53 7.79
CA LEU A 37 1.10 -0.82 6.98
C LEU A 37 1.51 0.60 6.61
N ALA A 38 2.16 1.33 7.52
CA ALA A 38 2.65 2.68 7.25
C ALA A 38 3.73 2.67 6.17
N GLY A 39 4.69 1.73 6.23
CA GLY A 39 5.73 1.57 5.21
C GLY A 39 5.16 1.23 3.83
N ILE A 40 4.19 0.31 3.77
CA ILE A 40 3.50 -0.06 2.53
C ILE A 40 2.75 1.14 1.94
N SER A 41 2.06 1.91 2.78
CA SER A 41 1.32 3.10 2.36
C SER A 41 2.26 4.18 1.81
N ALA A 42 3.44 4.37 2.43
CA ALA A 42 4.45 5.30 1.94
C ALA A 42 5.00 4.86 0.57
N ALA A 43 5.34 3.58 0.40
CA ALA A 43 5.82 3.05 -0.88
C ALA A 43 4.76 3.18 -2.00
N ALA A 44 3.49 2.92 -1.69
CA ALA A 44 2.38 3.14 -2.62
C ALA A 44 2.24 4.61 -3.00
N ALA A 45 2.33 5.53 -2.02
CA ALA A 45 2.28 6.96 -2.27
C ALA A 45 3.42 7.43 -3.20
N ASP A 46 4.64 6.95 -2.98
CA ASP A 46 5.79 7.25 -3.82
C ASP A 46 5.63 6.71 -5.25
N LEU A 47 5.11 5.49 -5.41
CA LEU A 47 4.84 4.90 -6.73
C LEU A 47 3.84 5.76 -7.54
N ILE A 48 2.73 6.14 -6.90
CA ILE A 48 1.71 6.96 -7.56
C ILE A 48 2.24 8.38 -7.82
N ALA A 49 2.99 8.96 -6.88
CA ALA A 49 3.63 10.25 -7.05
C ALA A 49 4.64 10.26 -8.22
N THR A 50 5.36 9.15 -8.42
CA THR A 50 6.31 8.99 -9.52
C THR A 50 5.58 8.85 -10.86
N ARG A 51 4.45 8.12 -10.90
CA ARG A 51 3.73 7.84 -12.15
C ARG A 51 2.78 8.95 -12.59
N PHE A 52 2.16 9.67 -11.66
CA PHE A 52 1.13 10.68 -11.94
C PHE A 52 1.52 12.10 -11.48
N GLY A 53 2.72 12.26 -10.92
CA GLY A 53 3.17 13.50 -10.29
C GLY A 53 2.65 13.64 -8.85
N LYS A 54 3.48 14.22 -7.96
CA LYS A 54 3.17 14.44 -6.53
C LYS A 54 1.83 15.14 -6.28
N GLN A 55 1.38 15.99 -7.22
CA GLN A 55 0.14 16.76 -7.10
C GLN A 55 -1.14 15.93 -7.34
N ALA A 56 -1.09 14.85 -8.12
CA ALA A 56 -2.27 14.01 -8.39
C ALA A 56 -2.47 12.91 -7.33
N ALA A 57 -1.39 12.41 -6.75
CA ALA A 57 -1.43 11.36 -5.72
C ALA A 57 -1.91 11.89 -4.36
N ALA A 58 -1.44 13.08 -3.97
CA ALA A 58 -1.62 13.62 -2.62
C ALA A 58 -3.07 13.74 -2.14
N PRO A 59 -4.06 14.19 -2.95
CA PRO A 59 -5.44 14.34 -2.47
C PRO A 59 -6.14 13.01 -2.16
N TRP A 60 -5.87 11.96 -2.95
CA TRP A 60 -6.49 10.65 -2.73
C TRP A 60 -5.90 9.97 -1.49
N PHE A 61 -4.58 9.96 -1.35
CA PHE A 61 -3.91 9.42 -0.16
C PHE A 61 -4.21 10.22 1.11
N ALA A 62 -4.28 11.55 1.04
CA ALA A 62 -4.69 12.38 2.18
C ALA A 62 -6.11 12.02 2.64
N LYS A 63 -7.04 11.77 1.70
CA LYS A 63 -8.39 11.32 2.01
C LYS A 63 -8.39 9.93 2.68
N GLN A 64 -7.58 9.00 2.19
CA GLN A 64 -7.46 7.67 2.81
C GLN A 64 -6.79 7.73 4.19
N ALA A 65 -5.73 8.51 4.37
CA ALA A 65 -5.08 8.72 5.65
C ALA A 65 -6.04 9.33 6.69
N ILE A 66 -6.92 10.26 6.29
CA ILE A 66 -7.98 10.81 7.15
C ILE A 66 -9.01 9.74 7.52
N LEU A 67 -9.44 8.89 6.58
CA LEU A 67 -10.39 7.81 6.86
C LEU A 67 -9.80 6.78 7.82
N VAL A 68 -8.55 6.36 7.59
CA VAL A 68 -7.83 5.45 8.48
C VAL A 68 -7.61 6.09 9.86
N ASN A 69 -7.20 7.37 9.94
CA ASN A 69 -7.11 8.06 11.24
C ASN A 69 -8.47 8.21 11.94
N ARG A 70 -9.57 8.29 11.20
CA ARG A 70 -10.92 8.39 11.79
C ARG A 70 -11.44 7.05 12.29
N GLU A 71 -11.14 5.96 11.59
CA GLU A 71 -11.53 4.61 11.99
C GLU A 71 -10.64 4.02 13.09
N PHE A 72 -9.37 4.43 13.16
CA PHE A 72 -8.39 3.87 14.11
C PHE A 72 -7.84 4.87 15.15
N GLY A 73 -8.13 6.17 15.02
CA GLY A 73 -7.66 7.24 15.91
C GLY A 73 -8.75 7.89 16.77
N GLY A 74 -9.96 7.34 16.80
CA GLY A 74 -11.07 7.80 17.64
C GLY A 74 -10.98 7.33 19.10
N ALA A 75 -9.90 7.68 19.80
CA ALA A 75 -9.82 7.70 21.26
C ALA A 75 -8.82 8.78 21.67
N GLY A 76 -9.33 10.00 21.79
CA GLY A 76 -8.60 11.20 22.21
C GLY A 76 -9.54 12.39 22.22
#